data_AF-A0A7J9D8Z9-F1
#
_entry.id   AF-A0A7J9D8Z9-F1
#
_cell.length_a   1.000
_cell.length_b   1.000
_cell.length_c   1.000
_cell.angle_alpha   90.00
_cell.angle_beta   90.00
_cell.angle_gamma   90.00
#
_symmetry.space_group_name_H-M   'P 1'
#
loop_
_entity.id
_entity.type
_entity.pdbx_description
1 polymer ?
#
loop_
_entity_poly.entity_id
_entity_poly.type
_entity_poly.pdbx_seq_one_letter_code
_entity_poly.pdbx_strand_id
1 'polypeptide(L)' 'EEISNRCSENAVSGHIQLLIPGETVCFTCAPPLVVTSGVDERTLKREGVCAASLPAT' A
#
# COMPACT_ATOMS: atom_id res chain seq x y z
N GLU A 1 17.70 7.70 0.43
CA GLU A 1 16.98 6.61 1.10
C GLU A 1 15.59 7.11 1.46
N GLU A 2 14.56 6.45 0.96
CA GLU A 2 13.15 6.74 1.26
C GLU A 2 12.56 5.54 2.00
N ILE A 3 11.66 5.76 2.97
CA ILE A 3 11.00 4.68 3.71
C ILE A 3 9.50 4.73 3.42
N SER A 4 8.96 3.64 2.86
CA SER A 4 7.52 3.48 2.61
C SER A 4 6.90 2.62 3.71
N ASN A 5 5.81 3.09 4.31
CA ASN A 5 5.00 2.32 5.26
C ASN A 5 3.59 2.10 4.70
N ARG A 6 3.03 0.90 4.89
CA ARG A 6 1.65 0.55 4.55
C ARG A 6 0.99 -0.22 5.69
N CYS A 7 -0.28 0.04 5.91
CA CYS A 7 -1.16 -0.72 6.79
C CYS A 7 -2.28 -1.36 5.97
N SER A 8 -2.75 -2.53 6.36
CA SER A 8 -3.90 -3.18 5.75
C SER A 8 -5.20 -2.43 6.07
N GLU A 9 -6.21 -2.62 5.22
CA GLU A 9 -7.53 -2.00 5.41
C GLU A 9 -8.20 -2.40 6.75
N ASN A 10 -7.89 -3.59 7.25
CA ASN A 10 -8.41 -4.09 8.53
C ASN A 10 -7.53 -3.70 9.75
N ALA A 11 -6.43 -2.98 9.52
CA ALA A 11 -5.48 -2.54 10.54
C ALA A 11 -4.80 -3.66 11.36
N VAL A 12 -4.84 -4.92 10.88
CA VAL A 12 -4.23 -6.07 11.57
C VAL A 12 -2.80 -6.35 11.07
N SER A 13 -2.41 -5.81 9.91
CA SER A 13 -1.06 -6.00 9.37
C SER A 13 -0.47 -4.72 8.80
N GLY A 14 0.86 -4.63 8.85
CA GLY A 14 1.62 -3.52 8.27
C GLY A 14 2.95 -4.00 7.71
N HIS A 15 3.54 -3.19 6.83
CA HIS A 15 4.82 -3.49 6.20
C HIS A 15 5.60 -2.20 5.94
N ILE A 16 6.91 -2.25 6.24
CA ILE A 16 7.86 -1.16 5.98
C ILE A 16 8.84 -1.62 4.90
N GLN A 17 9.05 -0.78 3.89
CA GLN A 17 10.02 -1.02 2.81
C GLN A 17 11.00 0.13 2.71
N LEU A 18 12.30 -0.20 2.75
CA LEU A 18 13.37 0.72 2.39
C LEU A 18 13.46 0.82 0.86
N LEU A 19 13.40 2.04 0.34
CA LEU A 19 13.61 2.38 -1.05
C LEU A 19 14.97 3.08 -1.24
N ILE A 20 15.87 2.34 -1.84
CA ILE A 20 17.10 2.81 -2.47
C ILE A 20 17.00 2.49 -3.97
N PRO A 21 16.85 3.51 -4.84
CA PRO A 21 16.78 3.31 -6.28
C PRO A 21 18.02 2.58 -6.82
N GLY A 22 17.82 1.49 -7.55
CA GLY A 22 18.91 0.70 -8.12
C GLY A 22 19.48 -0.40 -7.20
N GLU A 23 19.17 -0.38 -5.89
CA GLU A 23 19.60 -1.42 -4.94
C GLU A 23 18.43 -2.25 -4.39
N THR A 24 17.30 -1.60 -4.12
CA THR A 24 16.09 -2.25 -3.58
C THR A 24 14.93 -2.18 -4.58
N VAL A 25 13.93 -3.06 -4.40
CA VAL A 25 12.75 -3.12 -5.28
C VAL A 25 11.87 -1.88 -5.05
N CYS A 26 11.62 -1.15 -6.12
CA CYS A 26 10.72 0.00 -6.14
C CYS A 26 9.24 -0.41 -6.25
N PHE A 27 8.30 0.50 -5.95
CA PHE A 27 6.87 0.21 -6.10
C PHE A 27 6.48 -0.16 -7.54
N THR A 28 7.07 0.51 -8.53
CA THR A 28 6.86 0.20 -9.96
C THR A 28 7.50 -1.12 -10.39
N CYS A 29 8.46 -1.62 -9.62
CA CYS A 29 9.20 -2.84 -9.90
C CYS A 29 8.42 -4.09 -9.46
N ALA A 30 7.63 -3.97 -8.37
CA ALA A 30 6.69 -5.00 -7.91
C ALA A 30 5.33 -4.36 -7.54
N PRO A 31 4.59 -3.85 -8.54
CA PRO A 31 3.32 -3.16 -8.31
C PRO A 31 2.21 -4.14 -7.89
N PRO A 32 1.26 -3.68 -7.06
CA PRO A 32 0.09 -4.48 -6.69
C PRO A 32 -0.83 -4.69 -7.90
N LEU A 33 -1.68 -5.71 -7.83
CA LEU A 33 -2.58 -6.11 -8.92
C LEU A 33 -3.47 -4.98 -9.44
N VAL A 34 -3.96 -4.09 -8.56
CA VAL A 34 -4.82 -2.97 -8.95
C VAL A 34 -4.09 -2.00 -9.90
N VAL A 35 -2.79 -1.77 -9.67
CA VAL A 35 -1.98 -0.90 -10.50
C VAL A 35 -1.63 -1.57 -11.84
N THR A 36 -1.33 -2.88 -11.83
CA THR A 36 -0.97 -3.61 -13.07
C THR A 36 -2.15 -3.90 -13.97
N SER A 37 -3.34 -4.13 -13.40
CA SER A 37 -4.56 -4.38 -14.16
C SER A 37 -5.16 -3.11 -14.78
N GLY A 38 -4.63 -1.93 -14.45
CA GLY A 38 -5.12 -0.65 -14.97
C GLY A 38 -6.53 -0.28 -14.46
N VAL A 39 -7.01 -0.97 -13.44
CA VAL A 39 -8.30 -0.68 -12.80
C VAL A 39 -8.13 0.53 -11.89
N ASP A 40 -9.03 1.52 -12.03
CA ASP A 40 -9.02 2.70 -11.18
C ASP A 40 -9.37 2.32 -9.73
N GLU A 41 -8.49 2.66 -8.78
CA GLU A 41 -8.63 2.29 -7.36
C GLU A 41 -9.94 2.81 -6.73
N ARG A 42 -10.54 3.87 -7.27
CA ARG A 42 -11.81 4.42 -6.76
C ARG A 42 -12.97 3.47 -7.00
N THR A 43 -12.88 2.60 -8.01
CA THR A 43 -13.90 1.58 -8.30
C THR A 43 -13.96 0.48 -7.25
N LEU A 44 -12.87 0.26 -6.49
CA LEU A 44 -12.81 -0.70 -5.39
C LEU A 44 -13.31 -0.10 -4.07
N LYS A 45 -13.28 1.23 -3.92
CA LYS A 45 -13.76 1.90 -2.73
C LYS A 45 -15.29 1.83 -2.66
N ARG A 46 -15.83 1.41 -1.51
CA ARG A 46 -17.27 1.46 -1.24
C ARG A 46 -17.61 2.81 -0.61
N GLU A 47 -18.49 3.56 -1.27
CA GLU A 47 -18.95 4.86 -0.76
C GLU A 47 -19.57 4.74 0.64
N GLY A 48 -19.22 5.66 1.53
CA GLY A 48 -19.66 5.67 2.93
C GLY A 48 -18.92 4.69 3.86
N VAL A 49 -17.91 3.96 3.37
CA VAL A 49 -17.08 3.05 4.17
C VAL A 49 -15.64 3.57 4.27
N CYS A 50 -15.06 3.52 5.48
CA CYS A 50 -13.68 3.88 5.76
C CYS A 50 -12.85 2.62 6.08
N ALA A 51 -11.53 2.69 5.83
CA ALA A 51 -10.59 1.69 6.33
C ALA A 51 -10.55 1.72 7.87
N ALA A 52 -10.31 0.57 8.49
CA ALA A 52 -10.10 0.49 9.93
C ALA A 52 -8.75 1.11 10.30
N SER A 53 -8.62 1.57 11.54
CA SER A 53 -7.36 2.08 12.08
C SER A 53 -7.26 1.66 13.55
N LEU A 54 -6.14 1.04 13.91
CA LEU A 54 -5.81 0.66 15.29
C LEU A 54 -4.57 1.43 15.73
N PRO A 55 -4.51 1.93 16.98
CA PRO A 55 -3.30 2.54 17.50
C PRO A 55 -2.18 1.48 17.55
N ALA A 56 -1.03 1.79 16.95
CA ALA A 56 0.20 1.04 17.16
C ALA A 56 0.89 1.59 18.41
N THR A 57 1.27 0.72 19.34
CA THR A 57 2.02 1.06 20.57
C THR A 57 3.49 1.29 20.28
#